data_AF-A0AAD7YL19-F1
#
_entry.id   AF-A0AAD7YL19-F1
#
_cell.length_a   1.000
_cell.length_b   1.000
_cell.length_c   1.000
_cell.angle_alpha   90.00
_cell.angle_beta   90.00
_cell.angle_gamma   90.00
#
_symmetry.space_group_name_H-M   'P 1'
#
loop_
_entity.id
_entity.type
_entity.pdbx_description
1 polymer ?
#
loop_
_entity_poly.entity_id
_entity_poly.type
_entity_poly.pdbx_seq_one_letter_code
_entity_poly.pdbx_strand_id
1 'polypeptide(L)'
;MAVDKLIWKIILDFFVLACVSFPLLALVLWGKPYQRGYFVNDTSILLPYKEETISVGAVAGSGFVFMVATILIVEFFRDRQGKGIGEKFLSGAVLPGWLWESYQTIGIFTFGASCQQLTSDLAKYVIGRLRPHFIDVCRPHPITNSSLNRLGYIIDYVCASNDGDRIKEARMSFPSSHASFSMYCAIFFIFYIQVKGKWRGSKLLRHGLQYAVLIAAWFVGLSRVQDHMHHWSDVTVGFLIGAIYACLVFIYVLKPKKYSALPMTWDEPQAPPANNILPSNVLPRAVLAR
;
A
#
# COMPACT_ATOMS: atom_id res chain seq x y z
N MET A 1 -28.34 -16.81 -18.96
CA MET A 1 -27.01 -17.47 -18.93
C MET A 1 -25.82 -16.54 -18.75
N ALA A 2 -25.60 -15.50 -19.58
CA ALA A 2 -24.46 -14.60 -19.42
C ALA A 2 -24.61 -13.62 -18.23
N VAL A 3 -25.83 -13.11 -18.02
CA VAL A 3 -26.18 -12.24 -16.88
C VAL A 3 -26.01 -12.98 -15.55
N ASP A 4 -26.46 -14.24 -15.49
CA ASP A 4 -26.32 -15.10 -14.29
C ASP A 4 -24.85 -15.32 -13.92
N LYS A 5 -23.96 -15.51 -14.91
CA LYS A 5 -22.51 -15.62 -14.69
C LYS A 5 -21.90 -14.31 -14.16
N LEU A 6 -22.41 -13.16 -14.59
CA LEU A 6 -21.92 -11.85 -14.14
C LEU A 6 -22.32 -11.56 -12.68
N ILE A 7 -23.58 -11.84 -12.34
CA ILE A 7 -24.10 -11.72 -10.98
C ILE A 7 -23.35 -12.66 -10.04
N TRP A 8 -23.18 -13.92 -10.45
CA TRP A 8 -22.43 -14.91 -9.67
C TRP A 8 -20.99 -14.47 -9.41
N LYS A 9 -20.32 -13.88 -10.41
CA LYS A 9 -19.00 -13.30 -10.24
C LYS A 9 -18.99 -12.20 -9.16
N ILE A 10 -19.93 -11.25 -9.22
CA ILE A 10 -20.00 -10.15 -8.26
C ILE A 10 -20.20 -10.69 -6.84
N ILE A 11 -21.12 -11.64 -6.67
CA ILE A 11 -21.35 -12.31 -5.38
C ILE A 11 -20.06 -12.95 -4.86
N LEU A 12 -19.33 -13.67 -5.72
CA LEU A 12 -18.07 -14.31 -5.35
C LEU A 12 -16.99 -13.29 -4.99
N ASP A 13 -16.87 -12.19 -5.72
CA ASP A 13 -15.91 -11.11 -5.42
C ASP A 13 -16.16 -10.54 -4.00
N PHE A 14 -17.43 -10.23 -3.66
CA PHE A 14 -17.79 -9.76 -2.32
C PHE A 14 -17.58 -10.82 -1.24
N PHE A 15 -17.89 -12.09 -1.52
CA PHE A 15 -17.64 -13.19 -0.60
C PHE A 15 -16.15 -13.32 -0.27
N VAL A 16 -15.28 -13.29 -1.28
CA VAL A 16 -13.82 -13.36 -1.08
C VAL A 16 -13.32 -12.16 -0.28
N LEU A 17 -13.79 -10.95 -0.58
CA LEU A 17 -13.45 -9.75 0.21
C LEU A 17 -13.90 -9.88 1.67
N ALA A 18 -15.08 -10.43 1.92
CA ALA A 18 -15.58 -10.67 3.27
C ALA A 18 -14.72 -11.72 4.01
N CYS A 19 -14.32 -12.81 3.33
CA CYS A 19 -13.46 -13.84 3.90
C CYS A 19 -12.09 -13.31 4.36
N VAL A 20 -11.55 -12.27 3.72
CA VAL A 20 -10.29 -11.63 4.15
C VAL A 20 -10.53 -10.54 5.20
N SER A 21 -11.62 -9.78 5.05
CA SER A 21 -11.91 -8.63 5.93
C SER A 21 -12.41 -9.07 7.31
N PHE A 22 -13.11 -10.20 7.41
CA PHE A 22 -13.63 -10.69 8.69
C PHE A 22 -12.53 -11.14 9.66
N PRO A 23 -11.51 -11.93 9.25
CA PRO A 23 -10.34 -12.21 10.10
C PRO A 23 -9.58 -10.95 10.51
N LEU A 24 -9.44 -9.98 9.60
CA LEU A 24 -8.80 -8.70 9.91
C LEU A 24 -9.57 -7.97 11.01
N LEU A 25 -10.89 -7.85 10.88
CA LEU A 25 -11.75 -7.26 11.89
C LEU A 25 -11.68 -8.01 13.23
N ALA A 26 -11.68 -9.35 13.18
CA ALA A 26 -11.59 -10.18 14.38
C ALA A 26 -10.28 -9.96 15.14
N LEU A 27 -9.14 -9.82 14.42
CA LEU A 27 -7.85 -9.48 15.03
C LEU A 27 -7.87 -8.10 15.67
N VAL A 28 -8.47 -7.09 15.02
CA VAL A 28 -8.55 -5.73 15.55
C VAL A 28 -9.39 -5.69 16.84
N LEU A 29 -10.56 -6.35 16.83
CA LEU A 29 -11.51 -6.32 17.95
C LEU A 29 -11.10 -7.20 19.13
N TRP A 30 -10.60 -8.41 18.87
CA TRP A 30 -10.37 -9.42 19.92
C TRP A 30 -8.92 -9.87 20.06
N GLY A 31 -8.03 -9.45 19.16
CA GLY A 31 -6.63 -9.82 19.20
C GLY A 31 -5.94 -9.35 20.48
N LYS A 32 -5.21 -10.25 21.12
CA LYS A 32 -4.30 -9.96 22.22
C LYS A 32 -2.87 -10.21 21.74
N PRO A 33 -1.98 -9.21 21.77
CA PRO A 33 -0.62 -9.39 21.31
C PRO A 33 0.16 -10.34 22.21
N TYR A 34 1.08 -11.10 21.61
CA TYR A 34 2.01 -11.92 22.36
C TYR A 34 2.79 -11.07 23.36
N GLN A 35 2.77 -11.48 24.63
CA GLN A 35 3.50 -10.79 25.69
C GLN A 35 4.93 -11.31 25.76
N ARG A 36 5.82 -10.65 25.01
CA ARG A 36 7.26 -10.92 25.10
C ARG A 36 7.88 -10.24 26.32
N GLY A 37 8.99 -10.81 26.77
CA GLY A 37 9.89 -10.19 27.72
C GLY A 37 10.76 -9.08 27.10
N TYR A 38 11.54 -8.43 27.95
CA TYR A 38 12.50 -7.40 27.58
C TYR A 38 13.82 -7.59 28.35
N PHE A 39 14.92 -7.07 27.81
CA PHE A 39 16.20 -7.04 28.52
C PHE A 39 16.29 -5.77 29.37
N VAL A 40 16.84 -5.89 30.59
CA VAL A 40 16.98 -4.76 31.53
C VAL A 40 17.78 -3.59 30.91
N ASN A 41 18.78 -3.90 30.09
CA ASN A 41 19.68 -2.93 29.48
C ASN A 41 19.30 -2.59 28.02
N ASP A 42 18.07 -2.88 27.60
CA ASP A 42 17.62 -2.58 26.24
C ASP A 42 17.33 -1.09 26.06
N THR A 43 18.27 -0.36 25.46
CA THR A 43 18.12 1.07 25.20
C THR A 43 17.17 1.38 24.05
N SER A 44 16.81 0.39 23.23
CA SER A 44 15.95 0.60 22.07
C SER A 44 14.49 0.90 22.44
N ILE A 45 14.08 0.55 23.66
CA ILE A 45 12.72 0.67 24.19
C ILE A 45 12.55 1.75 25.28
N LEU A 46 13.57 2.60 25.46
CA LEU A 46 13.65 3.65 26.50
C LEU A 46 13.28 5.06 26.01
N LEU A 47 12.88 5.23 24.75
CA LEU A 47 12.53 6.55 24.23
C LEU A 47 11.24 7.07 24.88
N PRO A 48 11.07 8.40 25.03
CA PRO A 48 9.82 8.95 25.56
C PRO A 48 8.67 8.73 24.57
N TYR A 49 7.47 8.53 25.11
CA TYR A 49 6.25 8.50 24.32
C TYR A 49 6.01 9.87 23.66
N LYS A 50 5.60 9.82 22.40
CA LYS A 50 5.16 10.97 21.60
C LYS A 50 3.85 10.59 20.92
N GLU A 51 2.97 11.56 20.77
CA GLU A 51 1.76 11.37 19.96
C GLU A 51 2.14 11.20 18.47
N GLU A 52 1.40 10.35 17.75
CA GLU A 52 1.68 10.13 16.34
C GLU A 52 1.31 11.35 15.47
N THR A 53 2.22 11.76 14.59
CA THR A 53 1.99 12.86 13.64
C THR A 53 0.88 12.51 12.65
N ILE A 54 0.84 11.26 12.19
CA ILE A 54 -0.13 10.76 11.21
C ILE A 54 -0.87 9.55 11.79
N SER A 55 -2.19 9.68 11.96
CA SER A 55 -3.00 8.59 12.52
C SER A 55 -3.20 7.44 11.54
N VAL A 56 -3.46 6.24 12.08
CA VAL A 56 -3.80 5.04 11.28
C VAL A 56 -4.97 5.32 10.33
N GLY A 57 -6.04 5.92 10.86
CA GLY A 57 -7.24 6.24 10.10
C GLY A 57 -6.99 7.28 9.00
N ALA A 58 -6.10 8.25 9.24
CA ALA A 58 -5.73 9.24 8.23
C ALA A 58 -5.02 8.57 7.05
N VAL A 59 -3.98 7.76 7.28
CA VAL A 59 -3.25 7.08 6.20
C VAL A 59 -4.16 6.11 5.44
N ALA A 60 -4.93 5.29 6.17
CA ALA A 60 -5.83 4.32 5.56
C ALA A 60 -6.91 4.99 4.72
N GLY A 61 -7.60 5.99 5.29
CA GLY A 61 -8.67 6.73 4.62
C GLY A 61 -8.16 7.54 3.43
N SER A 62 -7.11 8.35 3.63
CA SER A 62 -6.59 9.22 2.55
C SER A 62 -5.99 8.39 1.42
N GLY A 63 -5.26 7.32 1.71
CA GLY A 63 -4.68 6.43 0.71
C GLY A 63 -5.75 5.71 -0.12
N PHE A 64 -6.78 5.18 0.54
CA PHE A 64 -7.88 4.51 -0.16
C PHE A 64 -8.67 5.46 -1.05
N VAL A 65 -9.05 6.63 -0.52
CA VAL A 65 -9.78 7.67 -1.28
C VAL A 65 -8.95 8.15 -2.47
N PHE A 66 -7.66 8.41 -2.27
CA PHE A 66 -6.75 8.82 -3.34
C PHE A 66 -6.69 7.79 -4.47
N MET A 67 -6.60 6.51 -4.14
CA MET A 67 -6.55 5.43 -5.12
C MET A 67 -7.86 5.24 -5.87
N VAL A 68 -8.99 5.24 -5.17
CA VAL A 68 -10.32 5.17 -5.80
C VAL A 68 -10.54 6.34 -6.74
N ALA A 69 -10.26 7.57 -6.29
CA ALA A 69 -10.38 8.77 -7.13
C ALA A 69 -9.49 8.68 -8.39
N THR A 70 -8.23 8.26 -8.22
CA THR A 70 -7.31 8.05 -9.35
C THR A 70 -7.86 7.03 -10.34
N ILE A 71 -8.37 5.89 -9.88
CA ILE A 71 -8.93 4.86 -10.73
C ILE A 71 -10.12 5.40 -11.52
N LEU A 72 -11.09 6.04 -10.85
CA LEU A 72 -12.27 6.61 -11.49
C LEU A 72 -11.91 7.65 -12.54
N ILE A 73 -10.99 8.58 -12.22
CA ILE A 73 -10.53 9.61 -13.14
C ILE A 73 -9.87 8.98 -14.38
N VAL A 74 -8.91 8.06 -14.18
CA VAL A 74 -8.17 7.43 -15.27
C VAL A 74 -9.10 6.62 -16.17
N GLU A 75 -10.02 5.85 -15.59
CA GLU A 75 -10.96 5.02 -16.35
C GLU A 75 -11.95 5.86 -17.14
N PHE A 76 -12.47 6.93 -16.55
CA PHE A 76 -13.34 7.89 -17.24
C PHE A 76 -12.64 8.52 -18.45
N PHE A 77 -11.41 9.03 -18.29
CA PHE A 77 -10.66 9.61 -19.40
C PHE A 77 -10.26 8.56 -20.46
N ARG A 78 -9.98 7.33 -20.05
CA ARG A 78 -9.62 6.23 -20.95
C ARG A 78 -10.80 5.85 -21.85
N ASP A 79 -11.99 5.79 -21.28
CA ASP A 79 -13.24 5.55 -22.00
C ASP A 79 -13.58 6.66 -22.98
N ARG A 80 -13.46 7.92 -22.56
CA ARG A 80 -13.62 9.11 -23.44
C ARG A 80 -12.64 9.12 -24.62
N GLN A 81 -11.49 8.48 -24.50
CA GLN A 81 -10.50 8.33 -25.57
C GLN A 81 -10.76 7.11 -26.47
N GLY A 82 -11.87 6.38 -26.26
CA GLY A 82 -12.18 5.15 -27.00
C GLY A 82 -11.28 3.96 -26.65
N LYS A 83 -10.54 4.03 -25.55
CA LYS A 83 -9.66 2.96 -25.04
C LYS A 83 -10.33 2.13 -23.93
N GLY A 84 -11.56 2.49 -23.56
CA GLY A 84 -12.39 1.74 -22.62
C GLY A 84 -12.91 0.45 -23.22
N ILE A 85 -13.46 -0.41 -22.37
CA ILE A 85 -14.29 -1.51 -22.85
C ILE A 85 -15.67 -0.97 -23.24
N GLY A 86 -16.36 -1.62 -24.17
CA GLY A 86 -17.76 -1.30 -24.45
C GLY A 86 -18.68 -1.54 -23.26
N GLU A 87 -19.94 -1.13 -23.41
CA GLU A 87 -20.97 -1.26 -22.38
C GLU A 87 -21.23 -2.72 -21.98
N LYS A 88 -21.65 -2.93 -20.73
CA LYS A 88 -22.06 -4.23 -20.22
C LYS A 88 -23.51 -4.23 -19.80
N PHE A 89 -24.20 -5.35 -20.02
CA PHE A 89 -25.59 -5.53 -19.59
C PHE A 89 -25.63 -6.29 -18.27
N LEU A 90 -26.21 -5.68 -17.22
CA LEU A 90 -26.44 -6.30 -15.93
C LEU A 90 -27.92 -6.12 -15.54
N SER A 91 -28.65 -7.22 -15.41
CA SER A 91 -30.04 -7.26 -14.92
C SER A 91 -30.97 -6.20 -15.53
N GLY A 92 -30.90 -5.99 -16.85
CA GLY A 92 -31.76 -5.03 -17.56
C GLY A 92 -31.26 -3.59 -17.58
N ALA A 93 -30.16 -3.27 -16.88
CA ALA A 93 -29.50 -1.97 -16.95
C ALA A 93 -28.22 -2.04 -17.81
N VAL A 94 -27.98 -0.97 -18.58
CA VAL A 94 -26.74 -0.77 -19.33
C VAL A 94 -25.72 -0.10 -18.41
N LEU A 95 -24.61 -0.79 -18.15
CA LEU A 95 -23.49 -0.28 -17.37
C LEU A 95 -22.41 0.27 -18.31
N PRO A 96 -22.04 1.57 -18.18
CA PRO A 96 -20.88 2.14 -18.85
C PRO A 96 -19.61 1.31 -18.60
N GLY A 97 -18.82 1.09 -19.65
CA GLY A 97 -17.62 0.27 -19.59
C GLY A 97 -16.58 0.77 -18.57
N TRP A 98 -16.44 2.10 -18.44
CA TRP A 98 -15.54 2.72 -17.45
C TRP A 98 -15.92 2.41 -16.00
N LEU A 99 -17.22 2.34 -15.68
CA LEU A 99 -17.68 1.96 -14.35
C LEU A 99 -17.34 0.50 -14.06
N TRP A 100 -17.52 -0.37 -15.05
CA TRP A 100 -17.17 -1.78 -14.90
C TRP A 100 -15.67 -1.99 -14.68
N GLU A 101 -14.81 -1.35 -15.45
CA GLU A 101 -13.35 -1.40 -15.28
C GLU A 101 -12.90 -0.80 -13.94
N SER A 102 -13.57 0.27 -13.49
CA SER A 102 -13.35 0.88 -12.19
C SER A 102 -13.70 -0.09 -11.07
N TYR A 103 -14.88 -0.70 -11.11
CA TYR A 103 -15.32 -1.73 -10.15
C TYR A 103 -14.29 -2.86 -10.04
N GLN A 104 -13.84 -3.41 -11.18
CA GLN A 104 -12.88 -4.50 -11.17
C GLN A 104 -11.53 -4.07 -10.57
N THR A 105 -11.04 -2.89 -10.96
CA THR A 105 -9.74 -2.40 -10.49
C THR A 105 -9.80 -2.07 -8.99
N ILE A 106 -10.86 -1.41 -8.53
CA ILE A 106 -11.07 -1.06 -7.11
C ILE A 106 -11.22 -2.33 -6.27
N GLY A 107 -12.00 -3.31 -6.72
CA GLY A 107 -12.15 -4.59 -6.02
C GLY A 107 -10.82 -5.33 -5.86
N ILE A 108 -10.01 -5.39 -6.92
CA ILE A 108 -8.68 -6.03 -6.89
C ILE A 108 -7.69 -5.28 -6.01
N PHE A 109 -7.67 -3.95 -6.08
CA PHE A 109 -6.87 -3.10 -5.19
C PHE A 109 -7.26 -3.31 -3.72
N THR A 110 -8.56 -3.33 -3.44
CA THR A 110 -9.10 -3.51 -2.08
C THR A 110 -8.75 -4.88 -1.53
N PHE A 111 -8.91 -5.94 -2.35
CA PHE A 111 -8.47 -7.29 -1.98
C PHE A 111 -6.99 -7.34 -1.62
N GLY A 112 -6.14 -6.72 -2.43
CA GLY A 112 -4.70 -6.63 -2.16
C GLY A 112 -4.38 -5.89 -0.87
N ALA A 113 -5.01 -4.74 -0.64
CA ALA A 113 -4.89 -3.97 0.59
C ALA A 113 -5.31 -4.79 1.82
N SER A 114 -6.46 -5.47 1.76
CA SER A 114 -6.94 -6.31 2.88
C SER A 114 -5.99 -7.46 3.18
N CYS A 115 -5.48 -8.15 2.16
CA CYS A 115 -4.52 -9.24 2.35
C CYS A 115 -3.20 -8.74 2.96
N GLN A 116 -2.67 -7.62 2.46
CA GLN A 116 -1.46 -7.00 3.00
C GLN A 116 -1.63 -6.58 4.47
N GLN A 117 -2.77 -5.95 4.77
CA GLN A 117 -3.09 -5.47 6.11
C GLN A 117 -3.23 -6.64 7.08
N LEU A 118 -3.96 -7.69 6.67
CA LEU A 118 -4.10 -8.91 7.45
C LEU A 118 -2.73 -9.53 7.78
N THR A 119 -1.82 -9.61 6.82
CA THR A 119 -0.46 -10.11 7.04
C THR A 119 0.32 -9.25 8.03
N SER A 120 0.20 -7.93 7.94
CA SER A 120 0.90 -7.01 8.84
C SER A 120 0.37 -7.12 10.27
N ASP A 121 -0.94 -7.15 10.43
CA ASP A 121 -1.58 -7.20 11.75
C ASP A 121 -1.39 -8.57 12.40
N LEU A 122 -1.49 -9.66 11.63
CA LEU A 122 -1.15 -11.00 12.12
C LEU A 122 0.29 -11.06 12.64
N ALA A 123 1.25 -10.52 11.88
CA ALA A 123 2.65 -10.49 12.31
C ALA A 123 2.84 -9.69 13.61
N LYS A 124 2.15 -8.56 13.77
CA LYS A 124 2.17 -7.78 15.01
C LYS A 124 1.68 -8.60 16.20
N TYR A 125 0.54 -9.27 16.06
CA TYR A 125 -0.06 -10.08 17.13
C TYR A 125 0.81 -11.29 17.51
N VAL A 126 1.42 -11.95 16.52
CA VAL A 126 2.27 -13.13 16.72
C VAL A 126 3.63 -12.78 17.33
N ILE A 127 4.28 -11.70 16.86
CA ILE A 127 5.65 -11.35 17.27
C ILE A 127 5.66 -10.53 18.56
N GLY A 128 4.68 -9.63 18.75
CA GLY A 128 4.57 -8.81 19.94
C GLY A 128 5.78 -7.91 20.21
N ARG A 129 6.50 -7.47 19.16
CA ARG A 129 7.70 -6.63 19.32
C ARG A 129 7.34 -5.32 20.04
N LEU A 130 8.10 -5.02 21.09
CA LEU A 130 7.94 -3.80 21.88
C LEU A 130 8.34 -2.57 21.06
N ARG A 131 7.60 -1.47 21.23
CA ARG A 131 7.89 -0.18 20.59
C ARG A 131 9.05 0.54 21.28
N PRO A 132 9.69 1.50 20.59
CA PRO A 132 10.75 2.29 21.18
C PRO A 132 10.39 3.04 22.47
N HIS A 133 9.10 3.29 22.72
CA HIS A 133 8.59 3.98 23.91
C HIS A 133 7.92 3.05 24.94
N PHE A 134 8.13 1.74 24.84
CA PHE A 134 7.43 0.77 25.67
C PHE A 134 7.64 0.99 27.17
N ILE A 135 8.86 1.29 27.61
CA ILE A 135 9.16 1.44 29.04
C ILE A 135 8.45 2.66 29.65
N ASP A 136 8.34 3.76 28.90
CA ASP A 136 7.65 4.97 29.34
C ASP A 136 6.13 4.74 29.53
N VAL A 137 5.53 3.98 28.61
CA VAL A 137 4.09 3.65 28.63
C VAL A 137 3.76 2.58 29.67
N CYS A 138 4.46 1.43 29.65
CA CYS A 138 4.13 0.30 30.51
C CYS A 138 4.64 0.48 31.95
N ARG A 139 5.82 1.08 32.14
CA ARG A 139 6.54 1.14 33.43
C ARG A 139 6.55 -0.24 34.12
N PRO A 140 7.25 -1.23 33.52
CA PRO A 140 7.16 -2.61 33.96
C PRO A 140 7.82 -2.81 35.33
N HIS A 141 7.10 -3.43 36.26
CA HIS A 141 7.64 -3.92 37.53
C HIS A 141 7.83 -5.45 37.44
N PRO A 142 9.07 -5.96 37.54
CA PRO A 142 9.33 -7.40 37.55
C PRO A 142 8.70 -8.04 38.78
N ILE A 143 8.08 -9.21 38.62
CA ILE A 143 7.58 -9.97 39.77
C ILE A 143 8.77 -10.61 40.50
N THR A 144 8.99 -10.18 41.75
CA THR A 144 10.03 -10.73 42.62
C THR A 144 9.83 -12.23 42.83
N ASN A 145 10.92 -13.01 42.69
CA ASN A 145 10.99 -14.48 42.80
C ASN A 145 10.62 -15.31 41.55
N SER A 146 10.41 -14.69 40.37
CA SER A 146 10.24 -15.47 39.15
C SER A 146 11.54 -16.16 38.73
N SER A 147 11.52 -17.50 38.64
CA SER A 147 12.65 -18.31 38.16
C SER A 147 13.00 -18.04 36.69
N LEU A 148 12.09 -17.39 35.96
CA LEU A 148 12.22 -17.03 34.56
C LEU A 148 13.10 -15.80 34.32
N ASN A 149 13.30 -14.94 35.33
CA ASN A 149 14.00 -13.65 35.21
C ASN A 149 15.53 -13.76 35.49
N ARG A 150 16.11 -14.96 35.47
CA ARG A 150 17.44 -15.27 36.05
C ARG A 150 18.66 -14.73 35.29
N LEU A 151 18.51 -14.19 34.07
CA LEU A 151 19.63 -13.81 33.20
C LEU A 151 19.53 -12.39 32.61
N GLY A 152 18.78 -11.48 33.26
CA GLY A 152 18.61 -10.10 32.80
C GLY A 152 17.58 -9.92 31.68
N TYR A 153 16.91 -11.01 31.28
CA TYR A 153 15.70 -10.98 30.46
C TYR A 153 14.48 -11.17 31.36
N ILE A 154 13.61 -10.17 31.42
CA ILE A 154 12.43 -10.15 32.28
C ILE A 154 11.23 -10.59 31.45
N ILE A 155 10.66 -11.74 31.81
CA ILE A 155 9.47 -12.32 31.16
C ILE A 155 8.23 -12.00 31.99
N ASP A 156 8.36 -12.10 33.30
CA ASP A 156 7.25 -11.99 34.24
C ASP A 156 7.25 -10.61 34.92
N TYR A 157 6.33 -9.74 34.46
CA TYR A 157 6.21 -8.36 34.90
C TYR A 157 4.79 -7.83 34.75
N VAL A 158 4.47 -6.81 35.53
CA VAL A 158 3.19 -6.08 35.47
C VAL A 158 3.47 -4.63 35.09
N CYS A 159 2.65 -4.08 34.20
CA CYS A 159 2.72 -2.65 33.86
C CYS A 159 2.08 -1.82 34.98
N ALA A 160 2.75 -0.76 35.44
CA ALA A 160 2.17 0.15 36.44
C ALA A 160 1.09 1.09 35.87
N SER A 161 1.11 1.33 34.55
CA SER A 161 0.13 2.18 33.88
C SER A 161 -1.24 1.48 33.77
N ASN A 162 -2.31 2.25 33.95
CA ASN A 162 -3.70 1.78 33.82
C ASN A 162 -4.23 1.90 32.38
N ASP A 163 -3.46 2.46 31.45
CA ASP A 163 -3.87 2.66 30.06
C ASP A 163 -3.63 1.38 29.23
N GLY A 164 -4.60 0.46 29.31
CA GLY A 164 -4.53 -0.85 28.68
C GLY A 164 -4.38 -0.80 27.16
N ASP A 165 -5.01 0.18 26.50
CA ASP A 165 -4.95 0.35 25.05
C ASP A 165 -3.58 0.85 24.60
N ARG A 166 -3.01 1.85 25.29
CA ARG A 166 -1.63 2.28 25.02
C ARG A 166 -0.62 1.18 25.29
N ILE A 167 -0.80 0.38 26.35
CA ILE A 167 0.06 -0.77 26.63
C ILE A 167 -0.05 -1.83 25.52
N LYS A 168 -1.27 -2.12 25.05
CA LYS A 168 -1.50 -3.03 23.94
C LYS A 168 -0.76 -2.55 22.69
N GLU A 169 -0.89 -1.27 22.35
CA GLU A 169 -0.27 -0.68 21.17
C GLU A 169 1.26 -0.63 21.27
N ALA A 170 1.80 -0.37 22.47
CA ALA A 170 3.24 -0.40 22.75
C ALA A 170 3.88 -1.78 22.53
N ARG A 171 3.08 -2.85 22.41
CA ARG A 171 3.52 -4.22 22.09
C ARG A 171 3.40 -4.58 20.60
N MET A 172 2.96 -3.65 19.77
CA MET A 172 2.61 -3.88 18.36
C MET A 172 3.54 -3.11 17.42
N SER A 173 4.85 -3.27 17.59
CA SER A 173 5.86 -2.55 16.80
C SER A 173 6.14 -3.17 15.43
N PHE A 174 6.24 -4.50 15.30
CA PHE A 174 6.71 -5.11 14.05
C PHE A 174 5.59 -5.86 13.32
N PRO A 175 5.42 -5.66 12.00
CA PRO A 175 5.97 -4.61 11.14
C PRO A 175 5.15 -3.30 11.21
N SER A 176 5.60 -2.23 10.56
CA SER A 176 4.80 -0.98 10.48
C SER A 176 3.68 -1.07 9.43
N SER A 177 2.42 -1.12 9.88
CA SER A 177 1.25 -1.13 8.98
C SER A 177 1.11 0.19 8.19
N HIS A 178 1.44 1.36 8.78
CA HIS A 178 1.43 2.65 8.06
C HIS A 178 2.40 2.65 6.89
N ALA A 179 3.63 2.19 7.11
CA ALA A 179 4.65 2.09 6.05
C ALA A 179 4.20 1.09 4.96
N SER A 180 3.68 -0.05 5.37
CA SER A 180 3.22 -1.08 4.43
C SER A 180 2.07 -0.61 3.55
N PHE A 181 0.99 -0.07 4.13
CA PHE A 181 -0.16 0.38 3.35
C PHE A 181 0.16 1.58 2.44
N SER A 182 0.95 2.56 2.93
CA SER A 182 1.36 3.71 2.13
C SER A 182 2.22 3.31 0.93
N MET A 183 3.18 2.38 1.11
CA MET A 183 3.98 1.85 0.02
C MET A 183 3.14 1.00 -0.95
N TYR A 184 2.19 0.20 -0.44
CA TYR A 184 1.24 -0.53 -1.28
C TYR A 184 0.48 0.42 -2.22
N CYS A 185 -0.08 1.51 -1.68
CA CYS A 185 -0.77 2.52 -2.46
C CYS A 185 0.16 3.17 -3.49
N ALA A 186 1.37 3.56 -3.08
CA ALA A 186 2.32 4.24 -3.97
C ALA A 186 2.76 3.36 -5.14
N ILE A 187 3.18 2.11 -4.89
CA ILE A 187 3.62 1.20 -5.95
C ILE A 187 2.45 0.84 -6.88
N PHE A 188 1.26 0.58 -6.32
CA PHE A 188 0.08 0.32 -7.14
C PHE A 188 -0.26 1.54 -8.03
N PHE A 189 -0.26 2.75 -7.47
CA PHE A 189 -0.45 4.00 -8.22
C PHE A 189 0.55 4.12 -9.37
N ILE A 190 1.84 3.91 -9.08
CA ILE A 190 2.92 4.04 -10.06
C ILE A 190 2.66 3.10 -11.24
N PHE A 191 2.42 1.82 -10.97
CA PHE A 191 2.14 0.83 -12.00
C PHE A 191 0.85 1.12 -12.76
N TYR A 192 -0.20 1.53 -12.05
CA TYR A 192 -1.49 1.85 -12.63
C TYR A 192 -1.40 3.02 -13.62
N ILE A 193 -0.77 4.12 -13.23
CA ILE A 193 -0.52 5.27 -14.09
C ILE A 193 0.44 4.92 -15.24
N GLN A 194 1.46 4.10 -15.00
CA GLN A 194 2.40 3.67 -16.04
C GLN A 194 1.69 2.92 -17.19
N VAL A 195 0.75 2.04 -16.83
CA VAL A 195 0.03 1.19 -17.79
C VAL A 195 -1.19 1.89 -18.40
N LYS A 196 -2.11 2.36 -17.54
CA LYS A 196 -3.42 2.89 -17.96
C LYS A 196 -3.44 4.41 -18.09
N GLY A 197 -2.64 5.13 -17.32
CA GLY A 197 -2.52 6.61 -17.34
C GLY A 197 -1.69 7.16 -18.52
N LYS A 198 -1.90 6.65 -19.75
CA LYS A 198 -1.20 7.14 -20.94
C LYS A 198 -1.95 8.32 -21.56
N TRP A 199 -1.57 9.55 -21.20
CA TRP A 199 -2.04 10.77 -21.86
C TRP A 199 -0.96 11.37 -22.78
N ARG A 200 -1.38 12.11 -23.83
CA ARG A 200 -0.49 12.74 -24.84
C ARG A 200 0.28 13.98 -24.31
N GLY A 201 0.30 14.22 -23.01
CA GLY A 201 0.88 15.41 -22.39
C GLY A 201 2.32 15.20 -21.91
N SER A 202 2.74 16.01 -20.95
CA SER A 202 4.12 16.00 -20.45
C SER A 202 4.50 14.66 -19.80
N LYS A 203 5.57 14.03 -20.31
CA LYS A 203 6.20 12.85 -19.69
C LYS A 203 6.73 13.15 -18.29
N LEU A 204 7.27 14.35 -18.07
CA LEU A 204 7.77 14.78 -16.76
C LEU A 204 6.65 14.89 -15.73
N LEU A 205 5.46 15.37 -16.12
CA LEU A 205 4.34 15.45 -15.19
C LEU A 205 3.93 14.06 -14.68
N ARG A 206 3.89 13.06 -15.58
CA ARG A 206 3.53 11.69 -15.19
C ARG A 206 4.52 11.10 -14.18
N HIS A 207 5.81 11.19 -14.49
CA HIS A 207 6.86 10.65 -13.62
C HIS A 207 7.05 11.48 -12.35
N GLY A 208 6.80 12.79 -12.41
CA GLY A 208 6.78 13.67 -11.25
C GLY A 208 5.68 13.32 -10.26
N LEU A 209 4.45 13.03 -10.74
CA LEU A 209 3.37 12.56 -9.87
C LEU A 209 3.68 11.20 -9.24
N GLN A 210 4.25 10.26 -10.01
CA GLN A 210 4.70 8.97 -9.52
C GLN A 210 5.74 9.12 -8.40
N TYR A 211 6.72 9.99 -8.60
CA TYR A 211 7.75 10.29 -7.60
C TYR A 211 7.17 10.98 -6.36
N ALA A 212 6.26 11.95 -6.54
CA ALA A 212 5.63 12.65 -5.42
C ALA A 212 4.86 11.70 -4.50
N VAL A 213 4.10 10.75 -5.06
CA VAL A 213 3.38 9.74 -4.29
C VAL A 213 4.34 8.79 -3.58
N LEU A 214 5.45 8.40 -4.23
CA LEU A 214 6.49 7.57 -3.61
C LEU A 214 7.13 8.28 -2.41
N ILE A 215 7.45 9.56 -2.56
CA ILE A 215 8.03 10.38 -1.49
C ILE A 215 7.04 10.59 -0.35
N ALA A 216 5.75 10.77 -0.65
CA ALA A 216 4.72 10.85 0.38
C ALA A 216 4.63 9.55 1.21
N ALA A 217 4.68 8.37 0.55
CA ALA A 217 4.72 7.09 1.25
C ALA A 217 6.00 6.92 2.08
N TRP A 218 7.15 7.35 1.54
CA TRP A 218 8.41 7.33 2.29
C TRP A 218 8.33 8.22 3.54
N PHE A 219 7.80 9.43 3.41
CA PHE A 219 7.59 10.35 4.53
C PHE A 219 6.69 9.75 5.63
N VAL A 220 5.61 9.05 5.27
CA VAL A 220 4.78 8.33 6.24
C VAL A 220 5.63 7.36 7.06
N GLY A 221 6.49 6.55 6.43
CA GLY A 221 7.38 5.65 7.18
C GLY A 221 8.42 6.37 8.02
N LEU A 222 9.01 7.47 7.53
CA LEU A 222 9.97 8.27 8.31
C LEU A 222 9.34 8.88 9.56
N SER A 223 8.09 9.37 9.46
CA SER A 223 7.34 9.91 10.60
C SER A 223 7.21 8.87 11.72
N ARG A 224 7.10 7.58 11.40
CA ARG A 224 6.98 6.51 12.41
C ARG A 224 8.23 6.32 13.25
N VAL A 225 9.40 6.55 12.65
CA VAL A 225 10.68 6.51 13.38
C VAL A 225 10.83 7.77 14.22
N GLN A 226 10.51 8.94 13.64
CA GLN A 226 10.56 10.23 14.32
C GLN A 226 9.64 10.29 15.55
N ASP A 227 8.43 9.74 15.43
CA ASP A 227 7.41 9.70 16.50
C ASP A 227 7.67 8.56 17.51
N HIS A 228 8.78 7.83 17.38
CA HIS A 228 9.13 6.68 18.22
C HIS A 228 8.08 5.55 18.19
N MET A 229 7.25 5.49 17.15
CA MET A 229 6.20 4.48 17.00
C MET A 229 6.75 3.14 16.52
N HIS A 230 7.85 3.17 15.76
CA HIS A 230 8.43 1.99 15.14
C HIS A 230 9.95 2.09 15.09
N HIS A 231 10.63 0.94 15.13
CA HIS A 231 12.05 0.88 14.78
C HIS A 231 12.21 1.06 13.27
N TRP A 232 13.37 1.57 12.83
CA TRP A 232 13.67 1.69 11.40
C TRP A 232 13.51 0.36 10.65
N SER A 233 13.87 -0.77 11.28
CA SER A 233 13.69 -2.10 10.70
C SER A 233 12.22 -2.47 10.48
N ASP A 234 11.33 -2.04 11.39
CA ASP A 234 9.89 -2.31 11.30
C ASP A 234 9.27 -1.57 10.12
N VAL A 235 9.77 -0.36 9.85
CA VAL A 235 9.39 0.48 8.71
C VAL A 235 9.91 -0.10 7.40
N THR A 236 11.18 -0.52 7.35
CA THR A 236 11.77 -1.15 6.16
C THR A 236 11.03 -2.42 5.75
N VAL A 237 10.72 -3.31 6.72
CA VAL A 237 9.92 -4.51 6.43
C VAL A 237 8.50 -4.14 6.05
N GLY A 238 7.90 -3.13 6.69
CA GLY A 238 6.61 -2.58 6.28
C GLY A 238 6.61 -2.20 4.80
N PHE A 239 7.55 -1.36 4.36
CA PHE A 239 7.70 -0.99 2.95
C PHE A 239 7.85 -2.19 2.01
N LEU A 240 8.66 -3.19 2.42
CA LEU A 240 8.85 -4.40 1.63
C LEU A 240 7.54 -5.18 1.47
N ILE A 241 6.78 -5.38 2.55
CA ILE A 241 5.47 -6.05 2.50
C ILE A 241 4.55 -5.29 1.54
N GLY A 242 4.43 -3.98 1.69
CA GLY A 242 3.60 -3.15 0.82
C GLY A 242 3.97 -3.28 -0.66
N ALA A 243 5.26 -3.19 -0.97
CA ALA A 243 5.76 -3.33 -2.33
C ALA A 243 5.51 -4.73 -2.93
N ILE A 244 5.74 -5.80 -2.16
CA ILE A 244 5.50 -7.18 -2.60
C ILE A 244 4.03 -7.37 -2.95
N TYR A 245 3.11 -6.97 -2.06
CA TYR A 245 1.67 -7.11 -2.33
C TYR A 245 1.22 -6.27 -3.51
N ALA A 246 1.73 -5.05 -3.67
CA ALA A 246 1.40 -4.21 -4.82
C ALA A 246 1.86 -4.86 -6.14
N CYS A 247 3.08 -5.40 -6.18
CA CYS A 247 3.60 -6.15 -7.32
C CYS A 247 2.75 -7.39 -7.62
N LEU A 248 2.46 -8.22 -6.62
CA LEU A 248 1.68 -9.45 -6.81
C LEU A 248 0.27 -9.16 -7.32
N VAL A 249 -0.42 -8.23 -6.69
CA VAL A 249 -1.80 -7.86 -7.04
C VAL A 249 -1.84 -7.23 -8.42
N PHE A 250 -0.94 -6.29 -8.72
CA PHE A 250 -0.93 -5.62 -10.01
C PHE A 250 -0.55 -6.58 -11.16
N ILE A 251 0.50 -7.38 -10.99
CA ILE A 251 1.01 -8.25 -12.07
C ILE A 251 0.10 -9.46 -12.28
N TYR A 252 -0.27 -10.16 -11.20
CA TYR A 252 -0.93 -11.47 -11.29
C TYR A 252 -2.43 -11.46 -11.07
N VAL A 253 -2.98 -10.49 -10.33
CA VAL A 253 -4.44 -10.43 -10.08
C VAL A 253 -5.12 -9.52 -11.09
N LEU A 254 -4.64 -8.28 -11.24
CA LEU A 254 -5.17 -7.33 -12.23
C LEU A 254 -4.84 -7.75 -13.67
N LYS A 255 -3.69 -8.41 -13.88
CA LYS A 255 -3.21 -8.90 -15.19
C LYS A 255 -3.34 -7.86 -16.30
N PRO A 256 -2.60 -6.73 -16.22
CA PRO A 256 -2.67 -5.66 -17.21
C PRO A 256 -2.33 -6.13 -18.65
N LYS A 257 -1.66 -7.28 -18.81
CA LYS A 257 -1.36 -7.90 -20.13
C LYS A 257 -2.62 -8.26 -20.95
N LYS A 258 -3.81 -8.35 -20.36
CA LYS A 258 -5.08 -8.44 -21.11
C LYS A 258 -5.54 -7.10 -21.71
N TYR A 259 -5.04 -5.98 -21.20
CA TYR A 259 -5.45 -4.61 -21.58
C TYR A 259 -4.35 -3.82 -22.28
N SER A 260 -3.12 -4.34 -22.27
CA SER A 260 -2.01 -3.83 -23.04
C SER A 260 -1.35 -5.04 -23.67
N ALA A 261 -1.54 -5.24 -24.98
CA ALA A 261 -0.49 -5.83 -25.79
C ALA A 261 0.77 -5.02 -25.47
N LEU A 262 1.64 -5.57 -24.63
CA LEU A 262 2.98 -5.05 -24.47
C LEU A 262 3.71 -5.49 -25.74
N PRO A 263 4.24 -4.57 -26.58
CA PRO A 263 5.38 -4.95 -27.38
C PRO A 263 6.49 -5.22 -26.36
N MET A 264 6.74 -6.51 -26.10
CA MET A 264 7.93 -6.96 -25.38
C MET A 264 9.07 -7.10 -26.38
N THR A 265 9.31 -6.06 -27.16
CA THR A 265 10.49 -5.89 -27.99
C THR A 265 10.82 -4.40 -28.00
N TRP A 266 12.06 -4.07 -27.67
CA TRP A 266 12.67 -2.83 -28.10
C TRP A 266 13.05 -2.99 -29.57
N ASP A 267 12.06 -3.24 -30.43
CA ASP A 267 12.29 -3.04 -31.85
C ASP A 267 12.36 -1.52 -32.01
N GLU A 268 13.58 -1.03 -32.21
CA GLU A 268 13.81 0.25 -32.86
C GLU A 268 12.85 0.37 -34.04
N PRO A 269 12.24 1.54 -34.29
CA PRO A 269 11.46 1.73 -35.50
C PRO A 269 12.36 1.32 -36.66
N GLN A 270 12.02 0.24 -37.37
CA GLN A 270 12.75 -0.13 -38.56
C GLN A 270 12.74 1.10 -39.45
N ALA A 271 13.94 1.65 -39.69
CA ALA A 271 14.11 2.74 -40.61
C ALA A 271 13.46 2.30 -41.93
N PRO A 272 12.60 3.14 -42.55
CA PRO A 272 12.09 2.83 -43.87
C PRO A 272 13.28 2.53 -44.79
N PRO A 273 13.16 1.55 -45.71
CA PRO A 273 14.25 1.19 -46.61
C PRO A 273 14.79 2.47 -47.25
N ALA A 274 16.11 2.62 -47.21
CA ALA A 274 16.85 3.79 -47.66
C ALA A 274 16.58 4.04 -49.16
N ASN A 275 15.51 4.75 -49.44
CA ASN A 275 15.25 5.42 -50.69
C ASN A 275 15.20 6.91 -50.37
N ASN A 276 16.36 7.53 -50.56
CA ASN A 276 16.63 8.95 -50.83
C ASN A 276 15.53 9.96 -50.48
N ILE A 277 15.90 10.87 -49.56
CA ILE A 277 15.61 12.32 -49.45
C ILE A 277 15.27 12.68 -47.99
N LEU A 278 16.23 13.27 -47.28
CA LEU A 278 16.00 14.17 -46.14
C LEU A 278 16.14 15.62 -46.65
N PRO A 279 15.41 16.59 -46.07
CA PRO A 279 15.93 17.29 -44.89
C PRO A 279 14.87 17.44 -43.79
N SER A 280 15.14 16.97 -42.56
CA SER A 280 15.65 17.77 -41.43
C SER A 280 14.86 19.07 -41.14
N ASN A 281 13.79 18.97 -40.35
CA ASN A 281 13.19 20.12 -39.65
C ASN A 281 13.99 20.48 -38.38
N VAL A 282 15.27 20.79 -38.56
CA VAL A 282 16.10 21.48 -37.56
C VAL A 282 16.27 22.91 -38.06
N LEU A 283 15.69 23.88 -37.34
CA LEU A 283 15.83 25.30 -37.64
C LEU A 283 17.30 25.73 -37.48
N PRO A 284 17.96 26.27 -38.52
CA PRO A 284 19.30 26.83 -38.37
C PRO A 284 19.26 28.15 -37.60
N ARG A 285 20.14 28.21 -36.59
CA ARG A 285 20.42 29.35 -35.75
C ARG A 285 21.13 30.45 -36.56
N ALA A 286 20.63 31.67 -36.44
CA ALA A 286 21.31 32.96 -36.63
C ALA A 286 21.86 33.32 -38.03
N VAL A 287 21.17 34.28 -38.66
CA VAL A 287 21.83 35.39 -39.38
C VAL A 287 21.21 36.70 -38.86
N LEU A 288 21.76 37.22 -37.77
CA LEU A 288 21.69 38.65 -37.45
C LEU A 288 23.03 39.24 -37.87
N ALA A 289 23.08 39.73 -39.10
CA ALA A 289 24.09 40.66 -39.59
C ALA A 289 23.50 41.43 -40.77
N ARG A 290 22.81 42.53 -40.44
CA ARG A 290 22.78 43.79 -41.19
C ARG A 290 22.33 44.89 -40.24
#